data_AF-A0A1Z8Q6U8-F1
#
_entry.id   AF-A0A1Z8Q6U8-F1
#
_cell.length_a   1.000
_cell.length_b   1.000
_cell.length_c   1.000
_cell.angle_alpha   90.00
_cell.angle_beta   90.00
_cell.angle_gamma   90.00
#
_symmetry.space_group_name_H-M   'P 1'
#
loop_
_entity.id
_entity.type
_entity.pdbx_description
1 polymer ?
#
loop_
_entity_poly.entity_id
_entity_poly.type
_entity_poly.pdbx_seq_one_letter_code
_entity_poly.pdbx_strand_id
1 'polypeptide(L)'
;MVFMKYIVSGILMTLLMNDFAMASHHHGSESNKPSGDGHCAYMADNPFAGGDPYKACRTNVSKSFCEAFSEVGDGVVSIINPEYGEGDCSRESSIGSCERGGWEEVYYDDSNQGPMGVRFGCNFAGDWIKPK
;
A
#
# COMPACT_ATOMS: atom_id res chain seq x y z
N MET A 1 52.80 -21.05 9.23
CA MET A 1 51.97 -20.60 8.09
C MET A 1 50.58 -21.28 8.11
N VAL A 2 49.87 -21.27 9.24
CA VAL A 2 48.53 -21.90 9.35
C VAL A 2 47.50 -20.86 9.79
N PHE A 3 47.89 -19.89 10.63
CA PHE A 3 47.05 -18.78 11.08
C PHE A 3 46.53 -17.87 9.94
N MET A 4 47.32 -17.66 8.87
CA MET A 4 46.94 -16.76 7.78
C MET A 4 45.85 -17.36 6.86
N LYS A 5 45.71 -18.69 6.82
CA LYS A 5 44.67 -19.37 6.03
C LYS A 5 43.27 -19.21 6.64
N TYR A 6 43.17 -19.16 7.97
CA TYR A 6 41.88 -19.03 8.64
C TYR A 6 41.29 -17.62 8.55
N ILE A 7 42.13 -16.59 8.51
CA ILE A 7 41.68 -15.19 8.39
C ILE A 7 41.08 -14.93 7.00
N VAL A 8 41.70 -15.46 5.94
CA VAL A 8 41.20 -15.29 4.56
C VAL A 8 39.89 -16.07 4.34
N SER A 9 39.75 -17.25 4.95
CA SER A 9 38.51 -18.03 4.86
C SER A 9 37.34 -17.40 5.61
N GLY A 10 37.59 -16.68 6.71
CA GLY A 10 36.54 -15.96 7.45
C GLY A 10 36.00 -14.73 6.73
N ILE A 11 36.87 -13.99 6.04
CA ILE A 11 36.48 -12.78 5.27
C ILE A 11 35.68 -13.14 4.02
N LEU A 12 35.98 -14.28 3.38
CA LEU A 12 35.22 -14.75 2.22
C LEU A 12 33.78 -15.16 2.59
N MET A 13 33.58 -15.66 3.83
CA MET A 13 32.26 -16.07 4.32
C MET A 13 31.37 -14.89 4.71
N THR A 14 31.94 -13.80 5.25
CA THR A 14 31.17 -12.57 5.55
C THR A 14 30.81 -11.76 4.30
N LEU A 15 31.63 -11.81 3.25
CA LEU A 15 31.31 -11.17 1.96
C LEU A 15 30.16 -11.87 1.21
N LEU A 16 30.02 -13.19 1.34
CA LEU A 16 28.93 -13.95 0.72
C LEU A 16 27.60 -13.89 1.50
N MET A 17 27.60 -13.36 2.72
CA MET A 17 26.39 -13.21 3.56
C MET A 17 25.84 -11.77 3.57
N ASN A 18 26.51 -10.81 2.93
CA ASN A 18 26.07 -9.42 2.87
C ASN A 18 24.93 -9.16 1.86
N ASP A 19 24.57 -10.14 1.03
CA ASP A 19 23.41 -10.03 0.12
C ASP A 19 22.08 -10.40 0.78
N PHE A 20 22.08 -10.82 2.05
CA PHE A 20 20.87 -10.84 2.86
C PHE A 20 20.68 -9.50 3.55
N ALA A 21 20.59 -8.43 2.75
CA ALA A 21 19.75 -7.33 3.14
C ALA A 21 18.34 -7.90 3.32
N MET A 22 18.02 -8.33 4.53
CA MET A 22 16.65 -8.60 4.95
C MET A 22 15.93 -7.26 4.95
N ALA A 23 15.58 -6.78 3.76
CA ALA A 23 14.44 -5.90 3.61
C ALA A 23 13.27 -6.68 4.21
N SER A 24 12.80 -6.22 5.37
CA SER A 24 11.70 -6.84 6.09
C SER A 24 10.51 -6.97 5.13
N HIS A 25 10.25 -8.19 4.67
CA HIS A 25 9.05 -8.56 3.92
C HIS A 25 7.86 -8.54 4.89
N HIS A 26 7.44 -7.37 5.33
CA HIS A 26 6.14 -7.24 5.98
C HIS A 26 5.06 -7.27 4.89
N HIS A 27 4.50 -8.48 4.70
CA HIS A 27 3.18 -8.79 4.15
C HIS A 27 2.77 -8.12 2.82
N GLY A 28 3.39 -8.56 1.72
CA GLY A 28 2.75 -8.43 0.40
C GLY A 28 1.68 -9.51 0.25
N SER A 29 0.50 -9.35 0.87
CA SER A 29 -0.66 -10.18 0.52
C SER A 29 -0.90 -10.06 -0.99
N GLU A 30 -1.40 -11.11 -1.64
CA GLU A 30 -1.75 -11.02 -3.06
C GLU A 30 -2.75 -9.89 -3.32
N SER A 31 -3.57 -9.55 -2.32
CA SER A 31 -4.46 -8.40 -2.35
C SER A 31 -3.76 -7.05 -2.46
N ASN A 32 -2.45 -6.93 -2.24
CA ASN A 32 -1.69 -5.69 -2.36
C ASN A 32 -0.94 -5.51 -3.69
N LYS A 33 -1.16 -6.41 -4.66
CA LYS A 33 -0.59 -6.28 -6.02
C LYS A 33 -1.61 -5.65 -6.97
N PRO A 34 -1.16 -4.98 -8.05
CA PRO A 34 -2.06 -4.63 -9.14
C PRO A 34 -2.65 -5.90 -9.75
N SER A 35 -3.92 -5.86 -10.13
CA SER A 35 -4.67 -7.02 -10.64
C SER A 35 -5.44 -6.75 -11.93
N GLY A 36 -5.45 -5.52 -12.44
CA GLY A 36 -6.15 -5.16 -13.67
C GLY A 36 -5.84 -3.73 -14.12
N ASP A 37 -6.71 -3.18 -14.96
CA ASP A 37 -6.62 -1.85 -15.59
C ASP A 37 -7.77 -0.91 -15.20
N GLY A 38 -8.68 -1.36 -14.33
CA GLY A 38 -9.74 -0.55 -13.74
C GLY A 38 -9.37 0.00 -12.37
N HIS A 39 -10.38 0.54 -11.68
CA HIS A 39 -10.27 1.02 -10.32
C HIS A 39 -11.39 0.48 -9.41
N CYS A 40 -11.18 0.60 -8.11
CA CYS A 40 -12.16 0.29 -7.08
C CYS A 40 -12.32 1.52 -6.18
N ALA A 41 -13.48 2.16 -6.22
CA ALA A 41 -13.85 3.22 -5.29
C ALA A 41 -14.52 2.62 -4.06
N TYR A 42 -14.20 3.07 -2.85
CA TYR A 42 -14.75 2.51 -1.62
C TYR A 42 -14.72 3.53 -0.48
N MET A 43 -15.47 3.20 0.57
CA MET A 43 -15.28 3.80 1.89
C MET A 43 -14.47 2.82 2.74
N ALA A 44 -13.63 3.33 3.63
CA ALA A 44 -12.85 2.54 4.56
C ALA A 44 -13.10 3.04 5.98
N ASP A 45 -13.29 2.10 6.92
CA ASP A 45 -13.45 2.46 8.33
C ASP A 45 -12.19 3.16 8.85
N ASN A 46 -12.38 4.19 9.69
CA ASN A 46 -11.29 4.90 10.34
C ASN A 46 -11.29 4.63 11.85
N PRO A 47 -10.54 3.62 12.33
CA PRO A 47 -10.53 3.31 13.76
C PRO A 47 -9.84 4.37 14.62
N PHE A 48 -9.24 5.41 14.03
CA PHE A 48 -8.37 6.36 14.74
C PHE A 48 -8.87 7.81 14.74
N ALA A 49 -9.75 8.21 13.81
CA ALA A 49 -10.31 9.55 13.75
C ALA A 49 -11.82 9.57 14.08
N GLY A 50 -12.18 9.11 15.27
CA GLY A 50 -13.56 9.18 15.75
C GLY A 50 -14.55 8.22 15.07
N GLY A 51 -14.07 7.29 14.23
CA GLY A 51 -14.89 6.25 13.60
C GLY A 51 -15.53 6.64 12.28
N ASP A 52 -15.38 7.88 11.82
CA ASP A 52 -15.97 8.31 10.54
C ASP A 52 -15.22 7.68 9.36
N PRO A 53 -15.90 6.93 8.47
CA PRO A 53 -15.25 6.34 7.30
C PRO A 53 -14.68 7.41 6.37
N TYR A 54 -13.60 7.06 5.66
CA TYR A 54 -13.01 7.90 4.62
C TYR A 54 -13.22 7.28 3.25
N LYS A 55 -13.31 8.13 2.22
CA LYS A 55 -13.38 7.73 0.83
C LYS A 55 -11.98 7.53 0.26
N ALA A 56 -11.80 6.41 -0.43
CA ALA A 56 -10.59 6.14 -1.18
C ALA A 56 -10.93 5.49 -2.53
N CYS A 57 -9.95 5.51 -3.42
CA CYS A 57 -10.01 4.80 -4.68
C CYS A 57 -8.68 4.14 -4.97
N ARG A 58 -8.71 2.87 -5.32
CA ARG A 58 -7.54 2.08 -5.67
C ARG A 58 -7.46 1.85 -7.16
N THR A 59 -6.32 2.18 -7.77
CA THR A 59 -6.07 2.00 -9.21
C THR A 59 -5.57 0.58 -9.54
N ASN A 60 -5.53 0.26 -10.83
CA ASN A 60 -4.99 -0.98 -11.39
C ASN A 60 -5.55 -2.27 -10.75
N VAL A 61 -6.87 -2.33 -10.63
CA VAL A 61 -7.58 -3.50 -10.09
C VAL A 61 -8.45 -4.19 -11.14
N SER A 62 -8.64 -5.48 -10.96
CA SER A 62 -9.66 -6.24 -11.68
C SER A 62 -11.04 -6.04 -11.05
N LYS A 63 -12.08 -6.23 -11.86
CA LYS A 63 -13.48 -6.26 -11.38
C LYS A 63 -13.70 -7.29 -10.27
N SER A 64 -13.18 -8.51 -10.46
CA SER A 64 -13.31 -9.59 -9.48
C SER A 64 -12.64 -9.26 -8.14
N PHE A 65 -11.52 -8.53 -8.16
CA PHE A 65 -10.89 -8.07 -6.93
C PHE A 65 -11.79 -7.08 -6.19
N CYS A 66 -12.31 -6.06 -6.90
CA CYS A 66 -13.13 -5.03 -6.28
C CYS A 66 -14.42 -5.60 -5.68
N GLU A 67 -15.09 -6.51 -6.39
CA GLU A 67 -16.31 -7.18 -5.89
C GLU A 67 -16.08 -7.98 -4.60
N ALA A 68 -14.88 -8.57 -4.43
CA ALA A 68 -14.50 -9.31 -3.23
C ALA A 68 -13.83 -8.45 -2.16
N PHE A 69 -13.62 -7.15 -2.41
CA PHE A 69 -12.70 -6.35 -1.59
C PHE A 69 -13.22 -6.10 -0.17
N SER A 70 -14.55 -6.00 0.01
CA SER A 70 -15.18 -5.91 1.33
C SER A 70 -14.97 -7.16 2.19
N GLU A 71 -14.85 -8.34 1.57
CA GLU A 71 -14.64 -9.61 2.25
C GLU A 71 -13.16 -9.86 2.56
N VAL A 72 -12.27 -9.52 1.62
CA VAL A 72 -10.82 -9.72 1.74
C VAL A 72 -10.18 -8.65 2.63
N GLY A 73 -10.67 -7.41 2.54
CA GLY A 73 -10.10 -6.24 3.22
C GLY A 73 -8.72 -5.82 2.69
N ASP A 74 -8.21 -4.71 3.22
CA ASP A 74 -6.83 -4.26 2.98
C ASP A 74 -5.83 -4.78 4.04
N GLY A 75 -6.33 -5.52 5.04
CA GLY A 75 -5.57 -6.07 6.16
C GLY A 75 -5.44 -5.17 7.38
N VAL A 76 -5.97 -3.94 7.34
CA VAL A 76 -5.86 -2.93 8.42
C VAL A 76 -7.21 -2.30 8.75
N VAL A 77 -8.03 -1.99 7.74
CA VAL A 77 -9.35 -1.37 7.88
C VAL A 77 -10.42 -2.22 7.19
N SER A 78 -11.67 -2.04 7.62
CA SER A 78 -12.82 -2.63 6.91
C SER A 78 -13.09 -1.83 5.64
N ILE A 79 -13.36 -2.53 4.54
CA ILE A 79 -13.74 -1.93 3.27
C ILE A 79 -15.27 -1.97 3.12
N ILE A 80 -15.87 -0.83 2.81
CA ILE A 80 -17.31 -0.59 2.76
C ILE A 80 -17.69 -0.19 1.33
N ASN A 81 -18.71 -0.87 0.79
CA ASN A 81 -19.33 -0.59 -0.51
C ASN A 81 -18.30 -0.38 -1.64
N PRO A 82 -17.45 -1.36 -1.95
CA PRO A 82 -16.53 -1.25 -3.08
C PRO A 82 -17.31 -1.23 -4.41
N GLU A 83 -16.98 -0.28 -5.27
CA GLU A 83 -17.58 -0.07 -6.58
C GLU A 83 -16.49 -0.07 -7.66
N TYR A 84 -16.60 -0.98 -8.63
CA TYR A 84 -15.67 -1.07 -9.74
C TYR A 84 -15.98 -0.05 -10.83
N GLY A 85 -14.93 0.56 -11.38
CA GLY A 85 -14.99 1.36 -12.59
C GLY A 85 -13.87 1.01 -13.56
N GLU A 86 -14.10 1.25 -14.85
CA GLU A 86 -13.05 1.11 -15.87
C GLU A 86 -12.10 2.32 -15.84
N GLY A 87 -10.83 2.09 -16.19
CA GLY A 87 -9.80 3.12 -16.20
C GLY A 87 -9.35 3.58 -14.81
N ASP A 88 -8.65 4.72 -14.77
CA ASP A 88 -8.02 5.22 -13.55
C ASP A 88 -9.02 5.88 -12.58
N CYS A 89 -8.64 5.98 -11.30
CA CYS A 89 -9.40 6.71 -10.29
C CYS A 89 -9.58 8.18 -10.69
N SER A 90 -10.78 8.72 -10.47
CA SER A 90 -11.03 10.15 -10.65
C SER A 90 -10.06 10.96 -9.79
N ARG A 91 -9.54 12.06 -10.35
CA ARG A 91 -8.68 13.02 -9.63
C ARG A 91 -9.43 14.28 -9.20
N GLU A 92 -10.70 14.40 -9.59
CA GLU A 92 -11.57 15.47 -9.10
C GLU A 92 -11.72 15.33 -7.57
N SER A 93 -11.60 16.46 -6.86
CA SER A 93 -11.61 16.57 -5.39
C SER A 93 -10.60 15.70 -4.63
N SER A 94 -9.61 15.13 -5.33
CA SER A 94 -8.51 14.39 -4.71
C SER A 94 -7.69 15.34 -3.83
N ILE A 95 -7.45 14.94 -2.59
CA ILE A 95 -6.54 15.64 -1.66
C ILE A 95 -5.11 15.08 -1.71
N GLY A 96 -4.92 13.97 -2.42
CA GLY A 96 -3.63 13.37 -2.74
C GLY A 96 -3.72 11.85 -2.86
N SER A 97 -2.59 11.22 -3.14
CA SER A 97 -2.53 9.77 -3.36
C SER A 97 -1.21 9.16 -2.91
N CYS A 98 -1.20 7.84 -2.76
CA CYS A 98 -0.05 7.05 -2.35
C CYS A 98 0.31 6.00 -3.39
N GLU A 99 1.54 6.04 -3.91
CA GLU A 99 2.08 4.99 -4.77
C GLU A 99 2.38 3.73 -3.96
N ARG A 100 1.97 2.56 -4.45
CA ARG A 100 2.05 1.26 -3.76
C ARG A 100 2.62 0.16 -4.66
N GLY A 101 3.70 0.43 -5.39
CA GLY A 101 4.40 -0.56 -6.20
C GLY A 101 3.58 -1.07 -7.39
N GLY A 102 3.06 -0.14 -8.19
CA GLY A 102 2.31 -0.45 -9.42
C GLY A 102 0.80 -0.20 -9.33
N TRP A 103 0.32 0.39 -8.24
CA TRP A 103 -1.02 0.98 -8.12
C TRP A 103 -0.98 2.18 -7.17
N GLU A 104 -2.03 2.99 -7.18
CA GLU A 104 -2.16 4.16 -6.31
C GLU A 104 -3.43 4.07 -5.45
N GLU A 105 -3.32 4.50 -4.19
CA GLU A 105 -4.46 4.78 -3.32
C GLU A 105 -4.74 6.28 -3.34
N VAL A 106 -5.86 6.70 -3.93
CA VAL A 106 -6.31 8.08 -4.04
C VAL A 106 -7.29 8.41 -2.92
N TYR A 107 -7.11 9.56 -2.27
CA TYR A 107 -7.99 10.02 -1.18
C TYR A 107 -8.69 11.33 -1.57
N TYR A 108 -9.92 11.55 -1.07
CA TYR A 108 -10.80 12.63 -1.49
C TYR A 108 -11.18 13.59 -0.35
N ASP A 109 -11.58 14.82 -0.68
CA ASP A 109 -11.83 15.91 0.26
C ASP A 109 -12.99 15.68 1.25
N ASP A 110 -14.00 14.91 0.84
CA ASP A 110 -15.13 14.50 1.68
C ASP A 110 -14.74 13.48 2.76
N SER A 111 -13.49 13.03 2.72
CA SER A 111 -12.86 12.27 3.79
C SER A 111 -12.38 13.21 4.89
N ASN A 112 -13.26 13.54 5.83
CA ASN A 112 -13.02 14.59 6.81
C ASN A 112 -11.70 14.44 7.60
N GLN A 113 -11.12 13.24 7.75
CA GLN A 113 -9.81 13.01 8.38
C GLN A 113 -9.15 11.73 7.83
N GLY A 114 -7.83 11.74 7.65
CA GLY A 114 -7.06 10.53 7.31
C GLY A 114 -7.13 9.48 8.41
N PRO A 115 -6.70 8.23 8.13
CA PRO A 115 -6.77 7.09 9.05
C PRO A 115 -6.02 7.26 10.38
N MET A 116 -5.56 8.45 10.77
CA MET A 116 -4.80 8.70 11.99
C MET A 116 -5.04 10.09 12.62
N GLY A 117 -6.02 10.89 12.17
CA GLY A 117 -6.20 12.29 12.62
C GLY A 117 -5.00 13.21 12.31
N VAL A 118 -4.00 12.67 11.61
CA VAL A 118 -2.87 13.34 10.99
C VAL A 118 -3.20 13.56 9.52
N ARG A 119 -2.52 14.51 8.87
CA ARG A 119 -2.64 14.72 7.42
C ARG A 119 -2.57 13.38 6.69
N PHE A 120 -3.48 13.15 5.74
CA PHE A 120 -3.39 12.01 4.82
C PHE A 120 -1.95 11.90 4.31
N GLY A 121 -1.40 10.71 4.46
CA GLY A 121 -0.03 10.37 4.13
C GLY A 121 0.07 8.86 3.99
N CYS A 122 1.09 8.38 3.29
CA CYS A 122 1.22 6.97 2.94
C CYS A 122 1.67 6.09 4.11
N ASN A 123 1.38 6.50 5.35
CA ASN A 123 1.85 5.87 6.58
C ASN A 123 3.36 5.56 6.48
N PHE A 124 3.73 4.27 6.58
CA PHE A 124 5.09 3.76 6.46
C PHE A 124 5.42 3.18 5.07
N ALA A 125 4.51 3.27 4.09
CA ALA A 125 4.63 2.61 2.79
C ALA A 125 4.15 3.48 1.62
N GLY A 126 5.10 3.88 0.77
CA GLY A 126 4.83 4.62 -0.46
C GLY A 126 5.15 6.11 -0.36
N ASP A 127 5.20 6.75 -1.52
CA ASP A 127 5.44 8.19 -1.65
C ASP A 127 4.11 8.96 -1.73
N TRP A 128 4.01 10.05 -0.97
CA TRP A 128 2.85 10.93 -1.04
C TRP A 128 2.92 11.81 -2.28
N ILE A 129 1.92 11.65 -3.14
CA ILE A 129 1.74 12.42 -4.36
C ILE A 129 0.67 13.48 -4.11
N LYS A 130 1.07 14.74 -4.19
CA LYS A 130 0.15 15.88 -4.07
C LYS A 130 -0.81 15.92 -5.26
N PRO A 131 -2.06 16.37 -5.05
CA PRO A 131 -2.99 16.58 -6.15
C PRO A 131 -2.41 17.60 -7.14
N LYS A 132 -2.67 17.38 -8.43
CA LYS A 132 -2.20 18.23 -9.53
C LYS A 132 -3.07 19.47 -9.69
#